data_AF-A0A256YF66-F1
#
_entry.id   AF-A0A256YF66-F1
#
_cell.length_a   1.000
_cell.length_b   1.000
_cell.length_c   1.000
_cell.angle_alpha   90.00
_cell.angle_beta   90.00
_cell.angle_gamma   90.00
#
_symmetry.space_group_name_H-M   'P 1'
#
loop_
_entity.id
_entity.type
_entity.pdbx_description
1 polymer ?
#
loop_
_entity_poly.entity_id
_entity_poly.type
_entity_poly.pdbx_seq_one_letter_code
_entity_poly.pdbx_strand_id
1 'polypeptide(L)'
;MGDNVKAQKRLSTLIDFLIAISIIAGIMGTIWLYSDQPFPGSPPLVVIETGSMMHDDAPFGRIGTIDPGDIVIAKAVHSRGDIITSAMHSAKCKKYGGYGDVIIYRPLGKEDEVPIIHRAICWVEYDEKSKT
;
A
#
# COMPACT_ATOMS: atom_id res chain seq x y z
N MET A 1 -6.70 46.41 27.75
CA MET A 1 -7.38 45.10 27.89
C MET A 1 -7.44 44.31 26.57
N GLY A 2 -7.67 44.93 25.41
CA GLY A 2 -7.91 44.20 24.14
C GLY A 2 -6.69 43.58 23.44
N ASP A 3 -5.48 44.11 23.64
CA ASP A 3 -4.29 43.65 22.91
C ASP A 3 -3.73 42.33 23.44
N ASN A 4 -3.75 42.13 24.76
CA ASN A 4 -3.39 40.85 25.38
C ASN A 4 -4.33 39.71 24.95
N VAL A 5 -5.62 40.01 24.75
CA VAL A 5 -6.61 39.03 24.27
C VAL A 5 -6.34 38.65 22.81
N LYS A 6 -5.99 39.62 21.95
CA LYS A 6 -5.60 39.33 20.55
C LYS A 6 -4.30 38.53 20.46
N ALA A 7 -3.30 38.86 21.27
CA ALA A 7 -2.02 38.15 21.31
C ALA A 7 -2.18 36.70 21.80
N GLN A 8 -2.96 36.46 22.86
CA GLN A 8 -3.26 35.11 23.33
C GLN A 8 -4.06 34.30 22.30
N LYS A 9 -5.02 34.92 21.61
CA LYS A 9 -5.80 34.24 20.56
C LYS A 9 -4.91 33.82 19.38
N ARG A 10 -3.97 34.67 18.96
CA ARG A 10 -2.98 34.34 17.90
C ARG A 10 -2.05 33.22 18.33
N LEU A 11 -1.58 33.23 19.57
CA LEU A 11 -0.71 32.17 20.10
C LEU A 11 -1.44 30.82 20.16
N SER A 12 -2.70 30.79 20.60
CA SER A 12 -3.54 29.59 20.56
C SER A 12 -3.67 29.07 19.13
N THR A 13 -4.03 29.93 18.18
CA THR A 13 -4.20 29.51 16.77
C THR A 13 -2.90 28.94 16.18
N LEU A 14 -1.73 29.49 16.54
CA LEU A 14 -0.44 28.95 16.11
C LEU A 14 -0.16 27.57 16.73
N ILE A 15 -0.44 27.40 18.02
CA ILE A 15 -0.28 26.12 18.72
C ILE A 15 -1.24 25.08 18.14
N ASP A 16 -2.51 25.44 17.92
CA ASP A 16 -3.51 24.56 17.32
C ASP A 16 -3.08 24.10 15.92
N PHE A 17 -2.49 25.00 15.13
CA PHE A 17 -1.96 24.69 13.81
C PHE A 17 -0.74 23.74 13.88
N LEU A 18 0.17 23.97 14.84
CA LEU A 18 1.32 23.09 15.07
C LEU A 18 0.88 21.70 15.52
N ILE A 19 -0.11 21.62 16.40
CA ILE A 19 -0.69 20.34 16.85
C ILE A 19 -1.32 19.61 15.66
N ALA A 20 -2.11 20.30 14.84
CA ALA A 20 -2.73 19.70 13.66
C ALA A 20 -1.67 19.14 12.69
N ILE A 21 -0.60 19.90 12.41
CA ILE A 21 0.52 19.43 11.59
C ILE A 21 1.20 18.23 12.24
N SER A 22 1.45 18.28 13.54
CA SER A 22 2.10 17.18 14.26
C SER A 22 1.29 15.89 14.22
N ILE A 23 -0.04 15.98 14.30
CA ILE A 23 -0.93 14.81 14.19
C ILE A 23 -0.84 14.23 12.78
N ILE A 24 -0.93 15.07 11.75
CA ILE A 24 -0.84 14.63 10.36
C ILE A 24 0.52 13.99 10.08
N ALA A 25 1.61 14.65 10.50
CA ALA A 25 2.96 14.13 10.35
C ALA A 25 3.17 12.81 11.11
N GLY A 26 2.58 12.68 12.29
CA GLY A 26 2.59 11.43 13.07
C GLY A 26 1.90 10.30 12.32
N ILE A 27 0.66 10.51 11.83
CA ILE A 27 -0.09 9.50 11.08
C ILE A 27 0.63 9.12 9.80
N MET A 28 1.07 10.11 9.01
CA MET A 28 1.80 9.88 7.76
C MET A 28 3.10 9.11 8.03
N GLY A 29 3.86 9.53 9.05
CA GLY A 29 5.09 8.87 9.47
C GLY A 29 4.88 7.42 9.88
N THR A 30 3.82 7.13 10.65
CA THR A 30 3.49 5.75 11.05
C THR A 30 3.14 4.87 9.84
N ILE A 31 2.35 5.38 8.89
CA ILE A 31 1.99 4.62 7.67
C ILE A 31 3.26 4.31 6.85
N TRP A 32 4.12 5.30 6.68
CA TRP A 32 5.37 5.15 5.95
C TRP A 32 6.30 4.13 6.61
N LEU A 33 6.50 4.24 7.93
CA LEU A 33 7.28 3.27 8.71
C LEU A 33 6.72 1.85 8.65
N TYR A 34 5.39 1.70 8.62
CA TYR A 34 4.76 0.38 8.51
C TYR A 34 4.92 -0.23 7.10
N SER A 35 4.90 0.62 6.07
CA SER A 35 4.97 0.20 4.67
C SER A 35 6.38 -0.14 4.18
N ASP A 36 7.42 0.26 4.90
CA ASP A 36 8.83 0.14 4.49
C ASP A 36 9.14 0.79 3.12
N GLN A 37 8.28 1.71 2.63
CA GLN A 37 8.45 2.40 1.34
C GLN A 37 9.50 3.52 1.42
N PRO A 38 10.29 3.75 0.34
CA PRO A 38 11.34 4.77 0.31
C PRO A 38 10.77 6.20 0.23
N PHE A 39 11.06 7.06 1.22
CA PHE A 39 10.62 8.47 1.24
C PHE A 39 11.58 9.38 0.47
N PRO A 40 11.11 10.24 -0.46
CA PRO A 40 9.73 10.51 -0.92
C PRO A 40 9.32 9.81 -2.24
N GLY A 41 9.97 8.71 -2.61
CA GLY A 41 9.91 8.11 -3.94
C GLY A 41 8.57 7.46 -4.30
N SER A 42 7.99 6.68 -3.40
CA SER A 42 6.72 5.97 -3.67
C SER A 42 5.74 6.10 -2.50
N PRO A 43 4.54 6.66 -2.73
CA PRO A 43 3.56 6.80 -1.66
C PRO A 43 3.03 5.42 -1.26
N PRO A 44 2.93 5.12 0.05
CA PRO A 44 2.44 3.83 0.52
C PRO A 44 0.94 3.65 0.38
N LEU A 45 0.18 4.74 0.22
CA LEU A 45 -1.26 4.72 -0.01
C LEU A 45 -1.53 4.76 -1.51
N VAL A 46 -2.12 3.69 -2.04
CA VAL A 46 -2.45 3.58 -3.46
C VAL A 46 -3.93 3.24 -3.65
N VAL A 47 -4.50 3.74 -4.74
CA VAL A 47 -5.90 3.49 -5.13
C VAL A 47 -5.91 2.41 -6.21
N ILE A 48 -6.84 1.48 -6.11
CA ILE A 48 -7.04 0.45 -7.12
C ILE A 48 -8.01 0.94 -8.19
N GLU A 49 -7.55 1.03 -9.43
CA GLU A 49 -8.37 1.54 -10.54
C GLU A 49 -9.06 0.42 -11.33
N THR A 50 -8.49 -0.79 -11.37
CA THR A 50 -8.92 -1.84 -12.28
C THR A 50 -9.64 -2.98 -11.57
N GLY A 51 -10.70 -3.51 -12.20
CA GLY A 51 -11.44 -4.68 -11.73
C GLY A 51 -10.76 -6.03 -11.92
N SER A 52 -9.45 -6.08 -12.20
CA SER A 52 -8.72 -7.32 -12.44
C SER A 52 -8.67 -8.25 -11.22
N MET A 53 -8.91 -7.70 -10.02
CA MET A 53 -8.98 -8.42 -8.75
C MET A 53 -10.43 -8.61 -8.25
N MET A 54 -11.44 -8.17 -9.01
CA MET A 54 -12.85 -8.40 -8.66
C MET A 54 -13.19 -9.89 -8.76
N HIS A 55 -13.99 -10.37 -7.82
CA HIS A 55 -14.52 -11.73 -7.84
C HIS A 55 -15.92 -11.73 -8.47
N ASP A 56 -16.24 -12.77 -9.24
CA ASP A 56 -17.46 -12.89 -10.06
C ASP A 56 -18.77 -12.88 -9.24
N ASP A 57 -18.68 -13.13 -7.94
CA ASP A 57 -19.79 -13.46 -7.04
C ASP A 57 -20.05 -12.45 -5.91
N ALA A 58 -19.72 -11.16 -6.09
CA ALA A 58 -20.00 -10.13 -5.08
C ALA A 58 -20.63 -8.83 -5.64
N PRO A 59 -21.77 -8.37 -5.09
CA PRO A 59 -22.30 -7.04 -5.36
C PRO A 59 -21.57 -6.04 -4.45
N PHE A 60 -20.39 -5.57 -4.84
CA PHE A 60 -19.59 -4.56 -4.14
C PHE A 60 -19.03 -4.97 -2.76
N GLY A 61 -17.72 -4.75 -2.56
CA GLY A 61 -17.08 -4.54 -1.26
C GLY A 61 -17.23 -5.68 -0.26
N ARG A 62 -16.37 -6.70 -0.33
CA ARG A 62 -16.24 -7.71 0.74
C ARG A 62 -15.02 -7.41 1.59
N ILE A 63 -15.18 -7.54 2.91
CA ILE A 63 -14.03 -7.45 3.82
C ILE A 63 -13.03 -8.54 3.45
N GLY A 64 -11.81 -8.12 3.11
CA GLY A 64 -10.76 -9.04 2.68
C GLY A 64 -10.86 -9.45 1.22
N THR A 65 -11.45 -8.64 0.34
CA THR A 65 -11.20 -8.61 -1.12
C THR A 65 -10.59 -7.27 -1.52
N ILE A 66 -10.18 -7.13 -2.78
CA ILE A 66 -9.71 -5.86 -3.34
C ILE A 66 -10.64 -5.53 -4.50
N ASP A 67 -11.35 -4.41 -4.39
CA ASP A 67 -12.26 -3.92 -5.41
C ASP A 67 -11.79 -2.55 -5.96
N PRO A 68 -12.22 -2.16 -7.18
CA PRO A 68 -11.94 -0.84 -7.72
C PRO A 68 -12.47 0.27 -6.81
N GLY A 69 -11.63 1.27 -6.54
CA GLY A 69 -11.92 2.36 -5.62
C GLY A 69 -11.40 2.14 -4.19
N ASP A 70 -10.91 0.94 -3.86
CA ASP A 70 -10.29 0.69 -2.56
C ASP A 70 -8.94 1.40 -2.43
N ILE A 71 -8.66 1.90 -1.22
CA ILE A 71 -7.35 2.40 -0.82
C ILE A 71 -6.62 1.27 -0.10
N VAL A 72 -5.45 0.89 -0.61
CA VAL A 72 -4.61 -0.14 0.00
C VAL A 72 -3.26 0.45 0.42
N ILE A 73 -2.67 -0.16 1.45
CA ILE A 73 -1.31 0.19 1.90
C ILE A 73 -0.34 -0.77 1.20
N ALA A 74 0.44 -0.25 0.27
CA ALA A 74 1.49 -0.98 -0.42
C ALA A 74 2.70 -1.16 0.51
N LYS A 75 3.10 -2.40 0.74
CA LYS A 75 4.29 -2.73 1.53
C LYS A 75 5.47 -3.02 0.61
N ALA A 76 6.66 -2.50 0.95
CA ALA A 76 7.88 -2.81 0.24
C ALA A 76 8.25 -4.29 0.40
N VAL A 77 8.74 -4.87 -0.68
CA VAL A 77 9.31 -6.21 -0.71
C VAL A 77 10.82 -6.05 -0.85
N HIS A 78 11.58 -6.61 0.07
CA HIS A 78 13.04 -6.56 0.05
C HIS A 78 13.66 -7.89 -0.38
N SER A 79 12.98 -8.99 -0.07
CA SER A 79 13.45 -10.34 -0.33
C SER A 79 12.34 -11.24 -0.86
N ARG A 80 12.73 -12.36 -1.49
CA ARG A 80 11.77 -13.38 -1.93
C ARG A 80 11.02 -14.03 -0.78
N GLY A 81 11.62 -14.07 0.41
CA GLY A 81 10.97 -14.63 1.61
C GLY A 81 9.78 -13.81 2.10
N ASP A 82 9.65 -12.57 1.63
CA ASP A 82 8.57 -11.67 2.05
C ASP A 82 7.26 -11.97 1.29
N ILE A 83 7.34 -12.72 0.18
CA ILE A 83 6.20 -13.06 -0.68
C ILE A 83 5.84 -14.53 -0.52
N ILE A 84 4.58 -14.78 -0.19
CA ILE A 84 4.01 -16.13 -0.18
C ILE A 84 3.28 -16.38 -1.51
N THR A 85 3.70 -17.39 -2.25
CA THR A 85 3.07 -17.74 -3.53
C THR A 85 1.83 -18.61 -3.34
N SER A 86 0.86 -18.51 -4.25
CA SER A 86 -0.37 -19.31 -4.24
C SER A 86 -0.08 -20.81 -4.41
N ALA A 87 0.99 -21.18 -5.12
CA ALA A 87 1.38 -22.57 -5.32
C ALA A 87 1.75 -23.28 -4.00
N MET A 88 2.20 -22.54 -2.98
CA MET A 88 2.62 -23.11 -1.70
C MET A 88 1.45 -23.65 -0.84
N HIS A 89 0.19 -23.39 -1.24
CA HIS A 89 -1.05 -23.94 -0.64
C HIS A 89 -1.02 -24.12 0.89
N SER A 90 -0.61 -23.08 1.60
CA SER A 90 -0.65 -23.04 3.07
C SER A 90 -2.00 -22.51 3.54
N ALA A 91 -2.70 -23.28 4.38
CA ALA A 91 -3.98 -22.89 4.98
C ALA A 91 -3.92 -21.59 5.81
N LYS A 92 -2.72 -21.17 6.24
CA LYS A 92 -2.49 -19.93 7.00
C LYS A 92 -2.23 -18.71 6.13
N CYS A 93 -2.20 -18.85 4.79
CA CYS A 93 -1.76 -17.83 3.87
C CYS A 93 -2.87 -17.44 2.90
N LYS A 94 -4.09 -17.19 3.41
CA LYS A 94 -5.16 -16.59 2.63
C LYS A 94 -5.15 -15.08 2.80
N LYS A 95 -4.90 -14.34 1.73
CA LYS A 95 -5.05 -12.89 1.67
C LYS A 95 -5.94 -12.52 0.50
N TYR A 96 -6.79 -11.53 0.72
CA TYR A 96 -7.65 -10.96 -0.31
C TYR A 96 -8.53 -12.02 -1.02
N GLY A 97 -9.20 -12.89 -0.25
CA GLY A 97 -10.12 -13.91 -0.78
C GLY A 97 -9.50 -15.22 -1.28
N GLY A 98 -8.17 -15.31 -1.43
CA GLY A 98 -7.49 -16.48 -2.01
C GLY A 98 -6.14 -16.80 -1.37
N TYR A 99 -5.49 -17.87 -1.84
CA TYR A 99 -4.17 -18.28 -1.36
C TYR A 99 -3.04 -17.41 -1.93
N GLY A 100 -1.99 -17.20 -1.14
CA GLY A 100 -0.84 -16.40 -1.53
C GLY A 100 -1.08 -14.89 -1.45
N ASP A 101 -0.01 -14.15 -1.64
CA ASP A 101 0.02 -12.70 -1.55
C ASP A 101 -0.39 -12.04 -2.88
N VAL A 102 -0.83 -10.80 -2.77
CA VAL A 102 -1.10 -9.92 -3.91
C VAL A 102 0.07 -8.95 -4.00
N ILE A 103 0.69 -8.88 -5.18
CA ILE A 103 1.86 -8.06 -5.44
C ILE A 103 1.52 -6.96 -6.44
N ILE A 104 2.19 -5.82 -6.29
CA ILE A 104 2.15 -4.71 -7.23
C ILE A 104 3.50 -4.68 -7.92
N TYR A 105 3.50 -4.67 -9.26
CA TYR A 105 4.73 -4.63 -10.04
C TYR A 105 4.58 -3.74 -11.27
N ARG A 106 5.70 -3.23 -11.77
CA ARG A 106 5.73 -2.46 -13.01
C ARG A 106 6.03 -3.38 -14.19
N PRO A 107 5.23 -3.34 -15.26
CA PRO A 107 5.54 -4.11 -16.46
C PRO A 107 6.91 -3.71 -16.99
N LEU A 108 7.76 -4.70 -17.25
CA LEU A 108 9.11 -4.50 -17.80
C LEU A 108 10.01 -3.55 -16.98
N GLY A 109 9.68 -3.27 -15.72
CA GLY A 109 10.41 -2.31 -14.88
C GLY A 109 10.32 -0.86 -15.37
N LYS A 110 9.33 -0.52 -16.21
CA LYS A 110 9.16 0.85 -16.71
C LYS A 110 8.40 1.69 -15.69
N GLU A 111 9.02 2.77 -15.25
CA GLU A 111 8.45 3.70 -14.26
C GLU A 111 7.27 4.52 -14.82
N ASP A 112 7.19 4.68 -16.15
CA ASP A 112 6.14 5.46 -16.84
C ASP A 112 4.86 4.65 -17.11
N GLU A 113 4.86 3.35 -16.82
CA GLU A 113 3.68 2.49 -17.02
C GLU A 113 2.88 2.33 -15.73
N VAL A 114 1.56 2.18 -15.87
CA VAL A 114 0.64 1.96 -14.75
C VAL A 114 1.02 0.63 -14.07
N PRO A 115 1.29 0.62 -12.75
CA PRO A 115 1.59 -0.60 -12.03
C PRO A 115 0.43 -1.59 -12.10
N ILE A 116 0.77 -2.87 -12.21
CA ILE A 116 -0.20 -3.96 -12.27
C ILE A 116 -0.28 -4.63 -10.89
N ILE A 117 -1.50 -4.92 -10.45
CA ILE A 117 -1.79 -5.68 -9.24
C ILE A 117 -2.31 -7.07 -9.60
N HIS A 118 -1.62 -8.11 -9.12
CA HIS A 118 -2.05 -9.51 -9.29
C HIS A 118 -1.57 -10.41 -8.14
N ARG A 119 -2.23 -11.56 -8.02
CA ARG A 119 -1.85 -12.62 -7.09
C ARG A 119 -0.55 -13.30 -7.54
N ALA A 120 0.40 -13.45 -6.61
CA ALA A 120 1.64 -14.17 -6.86
C ALA A 120 1.36 -15.69 -6.98
N ILE A 121 1.58 -16.27 -8.18
CA ILE A 121 1.26 -17.67 -8.45
C ILE A 121 2.42 -18.59 -8.06
N CYS A 122 3.58 -18.39 -8.70
CA CYS A 122 4.81 -19.14 -8.47
C CYS A 122 6.02 -18.26 -8.82
N TRP A 123 7.20 -18.72 -8.40
CA TRP A 123 8.46 -18.13 -8.80
C TRP A 123 9.03 -18.90 -9.99
N VAL A 124 9.50 -18.17 -11.01
CA VAL A 124 10.13 -18.76 -12.20
C VAL A 124 11.54 -18.19 -12.30
N GLU A 125 12.53 -19.10 -12.35
CA GLU A 125 13.91 -18.76 -12.66
C GLU A 125 14.23 -19.32 -14.02
N TYR A 126 14.77 -18.47 -14.89
CA TYR A 126 15.32 -18.91 -16.16
C TYR A 126 16.83 -19.04 -16.01
N ASP A 127 17.37 -20.23 -16.24
CA ASP A 127 18.81 -20.44 -16.30
C ASP A 127 19.27 -20.36 -17.76
N GLU A 128 19.94 -19.25 -18.08
CA GLU A 128 20.48 -18.98 -19.42
C GLU A 128 21.46 -20.05 -19.90
N LYS A 129 22.16 -20.74 -18.97
CA LYS A 129 23.16 -21.75 -19.31
C LYS A 129 22.51 -23.06 -19.75
N SER A 130 21.40 -23.42 -19.14
CA SER A 130 20.66 -24.64 -19.45
C SER A 130 19.49 -24.41 -20.42
N LYS A 131 19.16 -23.15 -20.73
CA LYS A 131 17.98 -22.74 -21.51
C LYS A 131 16.66 -23.29 -20.93
N THR A 132 16.63 -23.50 -19.61
CA THR A 132 15.45 -23.94 -18.85
C THR A 132 15.24 -22.98 -17.71
#